data_AF-A0A2P5NQG5-F1
#
_entry.id   AF-A0A2P5NQG5-F1
#
_cell.length_a   1.000
_cell.length_b   1.000
_cell.length_c   1.000
_cell.angle_alpha   90.00
_cell.angle_beta   90.00
_cell.angle_gamma   90.00
#
_symmetry.space_group_name_H-M   'P 1'
#
loop_
_entity.id
_entity.type
_entity.pdbx_description
1 polymer ?
#
loop_
_entity_poly.entity_id
_entity_poly.type
_entity_poly.pdbx_seq_one_letter_code
_entity_poly.pdbx_strand_id
1 'polypeptide(L)'
;MARQSERSEGRDEKARGAAQGSGQERSGAGQETDAIEMLKADHRKVEQLFDKFENAKRRAEKVKIAQEICRELTIHAELEEEIFYPACREHIDDSMLDEAQVEHDSAKVLVYDIAIGTPTSDPFFDAKVKVLSEYVRHHIDEEERSPESIFAKAIEAEIDTAALGEQLQARRVELMEENAKNLFLPEPTTLHVAMEDRDASAPESRARGGRGEERGGWDERESGPARGARGQEDERQDRRQEGRQEGRQEGRQEGRQGQEAQRGWHGDPKRHAEASRRGWEHRR
;
A
#
# COMPACT_ATOMS: atom_id res chain seq x y z
N MET A 1 -26.63 84.05 -45.16
CA MET A 1 -27.44 82.96 -45.75
C MET A 1 -26.56 82.16 -46.69
N ALA A 2 -26.76 80.85 -46.82
CA ALA A 2 -26.19 79.97 -47.87
C ALA A 2 -24.63 79.85 -47.93
N ARG A 3 -24.02 78.83 -48.56
CA ARG A 3 -24.30 77.37 -48.67
C ARG A 3 -23.10 76.72 -49.42
N GLN A 4 -22.76 75.46 -49.09
CA GLN A 4 -22.05 74.47 -49.93
C GLN A 4 -20.57 74.81 -50.29
N SER A 5 -19.61 73.93 -49.97
CA SER A 5 -18.94 72.91 -50.83
C SER A 5 -17.79 73.51 -51.69
N GLU A 6 -16.72 72.80 -52.10
CA GLU A 6 -16.45 71.34 -52.18
C GLU A 6 -14.95 71.04 -52.38
N ARG A 7 -14.45 69.85 -51.94
CA ARG A 7 -13.24 69.11 -52.44
C ARG A 7 -11.85 69.83 -52.33
N SER A 8 -10.68 69.19 -52.45
CA SER A 8 -10.14 67.79 -52.43
C SER A 8 -8.59 67.92 -52.44
N GLU A 9 -7.69 67.01 -52.04
CA GLU A 9 -7.61 65.67 -51.38
C GLU A 9 -6.12 65.54 -50.88
N GLY A 10 -5.58 64.53 -50.20
CA GLY A 10 -5.97 63.16 -49.83
C GLY A 10 -4.76 62.45 -49.14
N ARG A 11 -4.47 61.18 -49.49
CA ARG A 11 -3.36 60.28 -49.04
C ARG A 11 -3.39 59.69 -47.61
N ASP A 12 -3.58 58.37 -47.60
CA ASP A 12 -2.82 57.31 -46.89
C ASP A 12 -2.11 57.62 -45.55
N GLU A 13 -2.47 56.89 -44.48
CA GLU A 13 -1.55 55.84 -43.99
C GLU A 13 -2.20 54.69 -43.17
N LYS A 14 -1.46 53.58 -43.08
CA LYS A 14 -1.82 52.23 -42.59
C LYS A 14 -2.48 52.13 -41.22
N ALA A 15 -3.44 51.20 -41.13
CA ALA A 15 -3.84 50.60 -39.86
C ALA A 15 -2.75 49.69 -39.26
N ARG A 16 -2.60 49.73 -37.93
CA ARG A 16 -2.02 48.66 -37.09
C ARG A 16 -2.79 48.56 -35.78
N GLY A 17 -3.77 47.66 -35.72
CA GLY A 17 -4.45 47.32 -34.48
C GLY A 17 -3.57 46.39 -33.64
N ALA A 18 -3.21 46.81 -32.43
CA ALA A 18 -2.53 45.96 -31.45
C ALA A 18 -3.59 45.26 -30.58
N ALA A 19 -3.94 44.02 -30.94
CA ALA A 19 -4.78 43.18 -30.08
C ALA A 19 -3.93 42.65 -28.91
N GLN A 20 -4.12 43.20 -27.72
CA GLN A 20 -3.52 42.67 -26.49
C GLN A 20 -4.32 41.45 -26.04
N GLY A 21 -3.82 40.25 -26.37
CA GLY A 21 -4.36 39.01 -25.82
C GLY A 21 -4.03 38.91 -24.33
N SER A 22 -5.04 38.78 -23.49
CA SER A 22 -4.90 38.57 -22.05
C SER A 22 -4.51 37.12 -21.76
N GLY A 23 -3.22 36.80 -21.91
CA GLY A 23 -2.66 35.57 -21.35
C GLY A 23 -2.76 35.62 -19.83
N GLN A 24 -3.64 34.82 -19.24
CA GLN A 24 -3.91 34.85 -17.81
C GLN A 24 -3.01 33.85 -17.08
N GLU A 25 -1.94 34.36 -16.47
CA GLU A 25 -0.93 33.58 -15.76
C GLU A 25 -1.50 32.94 -14.47
N ARG A 26 -2.14 31.77 -14.59
CA ARG A 26 -2.40 30.87 -13.46
C ARG A 26 -1.13 30.09 -13.12
N SER A 27 -0.17 30.73 -12.46
CA SER A 27 1.09 30.09 -12.01
C SER A 27 1.44 30.50 -10.57
N GLY A 28 1.48 29.52 -9.66
CA GLY A 28 1.73 29.73 -8.23
C GLY A 28 0.67 29.04 -7.37
N ALA A 29 -0.45 29.72 -7.10
CA ALA A 29 -1.44 29.28 -6.12
C ALA A 29 -2.21 27.98 -6.44
N GLY A 30 -2.22 27.52 -7.70
CA GLY A 30 -2.97 26.33 -8.11
C GLY A 30 -2.24 24.99 -7.94
N GLN A 31 -0.96 24.99 -7.56
CA GLN A 31 -0.16 23.75 -7.44
C GLN A 31 -0.08 23.20 -6.01
N GLU A 32 -0.46 23.98 -4.99
CA GLU A 32 -0.51 23.52 -3.59
C GLU A 32 -1.88 22.88 -3.23
N THR A 33 -2.85 22.96 -4.14
CA THR A 33 -4.23 22.44 -4.02
C THR A 33 -4.71 21.72 -5.29
N ASP A 34 -3.81 21.15 -6.09
CA ASP A 34 -4.20 20.24 -7.19
C ASP A 34 -4.38 18.81 -6.67
N ALA A 35 -5.54 18.20 -6.92
CA ALA A 35 -5.87 16.87 -6.46
C ALA A 35 -4.85 15.80 -6.89
N ILE A 36 -4.43 15.82 -8.16
CA ILE A 36 -3.53 14.79 -8.71
C ILE A 36 -2.14 14.94 -8.10
N GLU A 37 -1.62 16.17 -7.97
CA GLU A 37 -0.32 16.38 -7.30
C GLU A 37 -0.36 16.09 -5.79
N MET A 38 -1.52 16.23 -5.14
CA MET A 38 -1.74 15.82 -3.74
C MET A 38 -1.74 14.29 -3.58
N LEU A 39 -2.44 13.54 -4.43
CA LEU A 39 -2.46 12.07 -4.37
C LEU A 39 -1.08 11.49 -4.69
N LYS A 40 -0.38 12.03 -5.71
CA LYS A 40 1.05 11.72 -5.95
C LYS A 40 1.96 12.03 -4.76
N ALA A 41 1.67 13.08 -3.97
CA ALA A 41 2.45 13.36 -2.77
C ALA A 41 2.26 12.28 -1.69
N ASP A 42 1.05 11.73 -1.55
CA ASP A 42 0.78 10.55 -0.71
C ASP A 42 1.48 9.29 -1.27
N HIS A 43 1.42 9.02 -2.58
CA HIS A 43 2.16 7.93 -3.23
C HIS A 43 3.64 7.96 -2.83
N ARG A 44 4.31 9.09 -3.05
CA ARG A 44 5.74 9.25 -2.73
C ARG A 44 6.03 9.16 -1.24
N LYS A 45 5.09 9.57 -0.37
CA LYS A 45 5.20 9.43 1.08
C LYS A 45 5.12 7.96 1.50
N VAL A 46 4.17 7.20 0.95
CA VAL A 46 3.94 5.78 1.24
C VAL A 46 5.05 4.90 0.66
N GLU A 47 5.51 5.13 -0.57
CA GLU A 47 6.69 4.46 -1.15
C GLU A 47 7.92 4.62 -0.24
N GLN A 48 8.21 5.86 0.21
CA GLN A 48 9.30 6.11 1.15
C GLN A 48 9.11 5.45 2.52
N LEU A 49 7.87 5.20 2.95
CA LEU A 49 7.58 4.50 4.20
C LEU A 49 7.82 2.99 4.06
N PHE A 50 7.46 2.37 2.93
CA PHE A 50 7.85 1.00 2.64
C PHE A 50 9.37 0.85 2.58
N ASP A 51 10.08 1.75 1.90
CA ASP A 51 11.55 1.72 1.84
C ASP A 51 12.18 1.86 3.25
N LYS A 52 11.62 2.71 4.12
CA LYS A 52 12.02 2.80 5.53
C LYS A 52 11.73 1.51 6.30
N PHE A 53 10.59 0.86 6.05
CA PHE A 53 10.21 -0.41 6.69
C PHE A 53 11.14 -1.56 6.29
N GLU A 54 11.47 -1.67 5.00
CA GLU A 54 12.40 -2.68 4.48
C GLU A 54 13.80 -2.53 5.12
N ASN A 55 14.28 -1.29 5.26
CA ASN A 55 15.59 -0.99 5.84
C ASN A 55 15.65 -1.00 7.39
N ALA A 56 14.50 -0.92 8.08
CA ALA A 56 14.43 -0.87 9.53
C ALA A 56 14.85 -2.20 10.19
N LYS A 57 15.80 -2.14 11.13
CA LYS A 57 16.42 -3.34 11.74
C LYS A 57 15.73 -3.81 13.03
N ARG A 58 14.92 -2.97 13.68
CA ARG A 58 14.29 -3.27 14.96
C ARG A 58 12.80 -3.55 14.78
N ARG A 59 12.30 -4.63 15.41
CA ARG A 59 10.86 -4.97 15.42
C ARG A 59 9.99 -3.76 15.79
N ALA A 60 10.27 -3.12 16.93
CA ALA A 60 9.52 -1.95 17.41
C ALA A 60 9.65 -0.67 16.54
N GLU A 61 10.56 -0.64 15.57
CA GLU A 61 10.71 0.43 14.60
C GLU A 61 9.87 0.12 13.35
N LYS A 62 9.96 -1.12 12.84
CA LYS A 62 9.06 -1.65 11.81
C LYS A 62 7.58 -1.52 12.19
N VAL A 63 7.20 -1.80 13.44
CA VAL A 63 5.81 -1.64 13.92
C VAL A 63 5.33 -0.20 13.77
N LYS A 64 6.12 0.79 14.17
CA LYS A 64 5.75 2.21 14.05
C LYS A 64 5.60 2.63 12.59
N ILE A 65 6.52 2.20 11.72
CA ILE A 65 6.47 2.51 10.30
C ILE A 65 5.25 1.84 9.64
N ALA A 66 4.90 0.61 10.03
CA ALA A 66 3.68 -0.05 9.53
C ALA A 66 2.39 0.62 10.01
N GLN A 67 2.32 1.07 11.28
CA GLN A 67 1.19 1.84 11.79
C GLN A 67 1.04 3.19 11.08
N GLU A 68 2.15 3.79 10.68
CA GLU A 68 2.18 4.97 9.82
C GLU A 68 1.70 4.66 8.40
N ILE A 69 2.25 3.62 7.73
CA ILE A 69 1.78 3.14 6.42
C ILE A 69 0.27 2.90 6.41
N CYS A 70 -0.25 2.18 7.42
CA CYS A 70 -1.68 1.88 7.53
C CYS A 70 -2.51 3.17 7.58
N ARG A 71 -2.14 4.13 8.44
CA ARG A 71 -2.85 5.43 8.53
C ARG A 71 -2.83 6.18 7.21
N GLU A 72 -1.67 6.32 6.58
CA GLU A 72 -1.57 7.10 5.34
C GLU A 72 -2.37 6.44 4.20
N LEU A 73 -2.33 5.11 4.08
CA LEU A 73 -3.15 4.35 3.13
C LEU A 73 -4.65 4.45 3.41
N THR A 74 -5.08 4.40 4.69
CA THR A 74 -6.48 4.64 5.05
C THR A 74 -6.94 6.00 4.52
N ILE A 75 -6.21 7.06 4.86
CA ILE A 75 -6.62 8.44 4.50
C ILE A 75 -6.63 8.64 2.98
N HIS A 76 -5.63 8.13 2.29
CA HIS A 76 -5.49 8.16 0.83
C HIS A 76 -6.66 7.45 0.13
N ALA A 77 -6.96 6.20 0.49
CA ALA A 77 -8.03 5.43 -0.13
C ALA A 77 -9.42 6.06 0.06
N GLU A 78 -9.74 6.59 1.25
CA GLU A 78 -11.02 7.29 1.46
C GLU A 78 -11.09 8.60 0.64
N LEU A 79 -9.97 9.32 0.47
CA LEU A 79 -9.91 10.54 -0.37
C LEU A 79 -10.16 10.23 -1.86
N GLU A 80 -9.69 9.08 -2.35
CA GLU A 80 -10.01 8.63 -3.71
C GLU A 80 -11.47 8.16 -3.83
N GLU A 81 -11.91 7.28 -2.94
CA GLU A 81 -13.22 6.64 -3.03
C GLU A 81 -14.40 7.59 -2.75
N GLU A 82 -14.25 8.57 -1.84
CA GLU A 82 -15.30 9.55 -1.55
C GLU A 82 -15.36 10.71 -2.55
N ILE A 83 -14.24 11.09 -3.18
CA ILE A 83 -14.12 12.37 -3.92
C ILE A 83 -13.53 12.21 -5.32
N PHE A 84 -12.34 11.62 -5.48
CA PHE A 84 -11.64 11.62 -6.77
C PHE A 84 -12.24 10.64 -7.78
N TYR A 85 -12.48 9.39 -7.39
CA TYR A 85 -13.09 8.36 -8.26
C TYR A 85 -14.54 8.69 -8.64
N PRO A 86 -15.42 9.19 -7.74
CA PRO A 86 -16.75 9.66 -8.13
C PRO A 86 -16.72 10.75 -9.22
N ALA A 87 -15.82 11.74 -9.11
CA ALA A 87 -15.65 12.76 -10.15
C ALA A 87 -15.08 12.18 -11.46
N CYS A 88 -14.22 11.16 -11.38
CA CYS A 88 -13.71 10.45 -12.55
C CYS A 88 -14.80 9.65 -13.30
N ARG A 89 -15.75 9.03 -12.59
CA ARG A 89 -16.83 8.21 -13.20
C ARG A 89 -17.79 9.00 -14.11
N GLU A 90 -17.84 10.33 -14.01
CA GLU A 90 -18.63 11.13 -14.95
C GLU A 90 -18.01 11.21 -16.36
N HIS A 91 -16.72 10.83 -16.51
CA HIS A 91 -15.94 11.06 -17.74
C HIS A 91 -15.02 9.89 -18.18
N ILE A 92 -14.68 8.96 -17.28
CA ILE A 92 -13.72 7.88 -17.50
C ILE A 92 -14.45 6.52 -17.55
N ASP A 93 -13.83 5.51 -18.18
CA ASP A 93 -14.36 4.13 -18.24
C ASP A 93 -14.53 3.53 -16.82
N ASP A 94 -15.78 3.28 -16.42
CA ASP A 94 -16.13 2.65 -15.14
C ASP A 94 -15.33 1.38 -14.85
N SER A 95 -15.00 0.57 -15.87
CA SER A 95 -14.30 -0.71 -15.66
C SER A 95 -12.86 -0.56 -15.15
N MET A 96 -12.21 0.58 -15.43
CA MET A 96 -10.90 0.93 -14.88
C MET A 96 -11.00 1.34 -13.40
N LEU A 97 -12.06 2.07 -13.04
CA LEU A 97 -12.32 2.51 -11.68
C LEU A 97 -12.90 1.38 -10.81
N ASP A 98 -13.54 0.38 -11.41
CA ASP A 98 -13.92 -0.88 -10.78
C ASP A 98 -12.71 -1.79 -10.50
N GLU A 99 -11.73 -1.87 -11.42
CA GLU A 99 -10.48 -2.62 -11.18
C GLU A 99 -9.69 -1.97 -10.02
N ALA A 100 -9.55 -0.63 -10.01
CA ALA A 100 -8.93 0.12 -8.93
C ALA A 100 -9.62 -0.07 -7.55
N GLN A 101 -10.96 -0.03 -7.50
CA GLN A 101 -11.71 -0.27 -6.26
C GLN A 101 -11.47 -1.68 -5.66
N VAL A 102 -11.29 -2.70 -6.51
CA VAL A 102 -11.00 -4.08 -6.07
C VAL A 102 -9.53 -4.22 -5.59
N GLU A 103 -8.60 -3.45 -6.17
CA GLU A 103 -7.24 -3.32 -5.62
C GLU A 103 -7.24 -2.61 -4.26
N HIS A 104 -7.99 -1.52 -4.12
CA HIS A 104 -8.20 -0.80 -2.86
C HIS A 104 -8.70 -1.74 -1.77
N ASP A 105 -9.79 -2.46 -1.99
CA ASP A 105 -10.31 -3.44 -1.04
C ASP A 105 -9.27 -4.50 -0.65
N SER A 106 -8.48 -4.98 -1.62
CA SER A 106 -7.41 -5.96 -1.41
C SER A 106 -6.27 -5.40 -0.53
N ALA A 107 -5.98 -4.10 -0.64
CA ALA A 107 -5.07 -3.38 0.25
C ALA A 107 -5.70 -3.10 1.62
N LYS A 108 -6.97 -2.66 1.69
CA LYS A 108 -7.74 -2.40 2.92
C LYS A 108 -7.76 -3.62 3.84
N VAL A 109 -7.99 -4.82 3.30
CA VAL A 109 -7.92 -6.09 4.05
C VAL A 109 -6.56 -6.33 4.71
N LEU A 110 -5.46 -6.01 4.02
CA LEU A 110 -4.11 -6.13 4.58
C LEU A 110 -3.81 -5.02 5.60
N VAL A 111 -4.23 -3.79 5.33
CA VAL A 111 -4.13 -2.64 6.26
C VAL A 111 -4.82 -2.97 7.58
N TYR A 112 -6.03 -3.51 7.55
CA TYR A 112 -6.78 -3.93 8.74
C TYR A 112 -6.02 -4.98 9.57
N ASP A 113 -5.62 -6.12 8.99
CA ASP A 113 -4.94 -7.20 9.73
C ASP A 113 -3.51 -6.83 10.20
N ILE A 114 -2.83 -5.91 9.50
CA ILE A 114 -1.55 -5.32 9.95
C ILE A 114 -1.77 -4.36 11.13
N ALA A 115 -2.86 -3.57 11.13
CA ALA A 115 -3.16 -2.59 12.16
C ALA A 115 -3.71 -3.20 13.46
N ILE A 116 -4.65 -4.15 13.37
CA ILE A 116 -5.26 -4.82 14.54
C ILE A 116 -4.51 -6.07 15.02
N GLY A 117 -3.53 -6.54 14.25
CA GLY A 117 -2.81 -7.79 14.53
C GLY A 117 -1.91 -7.73 15.76
N THR A 118 -1.04 -8.73 15.91
CA THR A 118 0.03 -8.71 16.94
C THR A 118 1.44 -8.63 16.32
N PRO A 119 1.83 -7.51 15.67
CA PRO A 119 3.11 -7.34 14.96
C PRO A 119 4.39 -7.82 15.67
N THR A 120 4.41 -7.78 17.00
CA THR A 120 5.54 -8.20 17.85
C THR A 120 5.73 -9.73 17.89
N SER A 121 4.66 -10.50 17.71
CA SER A 121 4.62 -11.96 17.82
C SER A 121 4.20 -12.67 16.53
N ASP A 122 3.57 -11.98 15.58
CA ASP A 122 3.18 -12.52 14.28
C ASP A 122 4.41 -12.82 13.39
N PRO A 123 4.69 -14.10 13.04
CA PRO A 123 5.81 -14.45 12.17
C PRO A 123 5.60 -14.00 10.71
N PHE A 124 4.37 -13.65 10.31
CA PHE A 124 4.03 -13.24 8.94
C PHE A 124 4.03 -11.72 8.74
N PHE A 125 4.19 -10.91 9.79
CA PHE A 125 4.06 -9.44 9.72
C PHE A 125 4.95 -8.80 8.64
N ASP A 126 6.23 -9.17 8.55
CA ASP A 126 7.15 -8.63 7.52
C ASP A 126 6.71 -9.02 6.10
N ALA A 127 6.08 -10.19 5.94
CA ALA A 127 5.55 -10.64 4.66
C ALA A 127 4.23 -9.92 4.30
N LYS A 128 3.35 -9.69 5.26
CA LYS A 128 2.10 -8.92 5.06
C LYS A 128 2.37 -7.50 4.58
N VAL A 129 3.28 -6.78 5.26
CA VAL A 129 3.68 -5.42 4.86
C VAL A 129 4.39 -5.44 3.50
N LYS A 130 5.14 -6.49 3.15
CA LYS A 130 5.73 -6.63 1.82
C LYS A 130 4.67 -6.84 0.73
N VAL A 131 3.68 -7.71 0.94
CA VAL A 131 2.60 -7.95 -0.05
C VAL A 131 1.75 -6.69 -0.23
N LEU A 132 1.44 -5.98 0.87
CA LEU A 132 0.78 -4.67 0.81
C LEU A 132 1.60 -3.67 -0.02
N SER A 133 2.92 -3.65 0.15
CA SER A 133 3.82 -2.83 -0.68
C SER A 133 3.82 -3.22 -2.15
N GLU A 134 3.72 -4.51 -2.47
CA GLU A 134 3.66 -5.00 -3.85
C GLU A 134 2.33 -4.66 -4.54
N TYR A 135 1.20 -4.66 -3.82
CA TYR A 135 -0.06 -4.14 -4.33
C TYR A 135 -0.05 -2.61 -4.50
N VAL A 136 0.34 -1.85 -3.48
CA VAL A 136 0.36 -0.37 -3.57
C VAL A 136 1.32 0.12 -4.65
N ARG A 137 2.50 -0.50 -4.81
CA ARG A 137 3.44 -0.19 -5.92
C ARG A 137 2.91 -0.64 -7.30
N HIS A 138 1.91 -1.52 -7.39
CA HIS A 138 1.22 -1.83 -8.65
C HIS A 138 0.14 -0.79 -8.95
N HIS A 139 -0.67 -0.45 -7.95
CA HIS A 139 -1.74 0.53 -8.03
C HIS A 139 -1.23 1.91 -8.52
N ILE A 140 -0.18 2.42 -7.85
CA ILE A 140 0.54 3.65 -8.25
C ILE A 140 1.03 3.60 -9.70
N ASP A 141 1.42 2.42 -10.21
CA ASP A 141 1.84 2.25 -11.61
C ASP A 141 0.67 2.33 -12.60
N GLU A 142 -0.51 1.83 -12.22
CA GLU A 142 -1.75 1.91 -13.03
C GLU A 142 -2.33 3.33 -13.04
N GLU A 143 -2.21 4.08 -11.93
CA GLU A 143 -2.70 5.46 -11.80
C GLU A 143 -1.80 6.53 -12.44
N GLU A 144 -0.48 6.37 -12.39
CA GLU A 144 0.46 7.44 -12.79
C GLU A 144 1.19 7.24 -14.13
N ARG A 145 1.55 6.01 -14.51
CA ARG A 145 2.67 5.80 -15.46
C ARG A 145 2.32 5.72 -16.93
N SER A 146 1.04 5.75 -17.28
CA SER A 146 0.55 5.50 -18.65
C SER A 146 -0.24 6.70 -19.18
N PRO A 147 -0.22 6.99 -20.50
CA PRO A 147 -1.23 7.86 -21.11
C PRO A 147 -2.66 7.34 -20.90
N GLU A 148 -2.81 6.04 -20.65
CA GLU A 148 -4.09 5.39 -20.36
C GLU A 148 -4.48 5.41 -18.87
N SER A 149 -3.67 6.03 -18.00
CA SER A 149 -3.86 5.98 -16.54
C SER A 149 -5.02 6.83 -16.05
N ILE A 150 -5.50 6.58 -14.82
CA ILE A 150 -6.61 7.33 -14.22
C ILE A 150 -6.28 8.84 -14.17
N PHE A 151 -5.08 9.22 -13.70
CA PHE A 151 -4.68 10.63 -13.66
C PHE A 151 -4.51 11.25 -15.06
N ALA A 152 -4.01 10.49 -16.05
CA ALA A 152 -3.90 10.99 -17.42
C ALA A 152 -5.27 11.25 -18.04
N LYS A 153 -6.23 10.35 -17.83
CA LYS A 153 -7.61 10.45 -18.31
C LYS A 153 -8.41 11.54 -17.59
N ALA A 154 -8.17 11.76 -16.29
CA ALA A 154 -8.77 12.87 -15.55
C ALA A 154 -8.34 14.24 -16.12
N ILE A 155 -7.08 14.35 -16.57
CA ILE A 155 -6.55 15.55 -17.25
C ILE A 155 -7.12 15.67 -18.67
N GLU A 156 -7.22 14.57 -19.45
CA GLU A 156 -7.82 14.58 -20.79
C GLU A 156 -9.32 14.95 -20.77
N ALA A 157 -10.03 14.56 -19.71
CA ALA A 157 -11.43 14.89 -19.46
C ALA A 157 -11.68 16.35 -18.99
N GLU A 158 -10.62 17.16 -18.81
CA GLU A 158 -10.69 18.53 -18.26
C GLU A 158 -11.38 18.63 -16.88
N ILE A 159 -11.22 17.61 -16.03
CA ILE A 159 -11.75 17.62 -14.65
C ILE A 159 -11.11 18.75 -13.84
N ASP A 160 -11.88 19.48 -13.03
CA ASP A 160 -11.38 20.57 -12.18
C ASP A 160 -10.63 20.02 -10.95
N THR A 161 -9.39 19.57 -11.19
CA THR A 161 -8.48 19.02 -10.18
C THR A 161 -8.15 20.01 -9.07
N ALA A 162 -8.28 21.32 -9.31
CA ALA A 162 -8.11 22.34 -8.28
C ALA A 162 -9.33 22.40 -7.33
N ALA A 163 -10.55 22.39 -7.88
CA ALA A 163 -11.76 22.30 -7.08
C ALA A 163 -11.88 20.96 -6.33
N LEU A 164 -11.37 19.86 -6.90
CA LEU A 164 -11.24 18.58 -6.18
C LEU A 164 -10.16 18.66 -5.09
N GLY A 165 -9.00 19.28 -5.34
CA GLY A 165 -7.92 19.36 -4.35
C GLY A 165 -8.25 20.20 -3.12
N GLU A 166 -9.07 21.25 -3.27
CA GLU A 166 -9.67 21.96 -2.12
C GLU A 166 -10.55 21.02 -1.27
N GLN A 167 -11.35 20.16 -1.89
CA GLN A 167 -12.19 19.16 -1.20
C GLN A 167 -11.33 18.07 -0.54
N LEU A 168 -10.33 17.52 -1.25
CA LEU A 168 -9.38 16.55 -0.70
C LEU A 168 -8.65 17.14 0.51
N GLN A 169 -8.24 18.40 0.46
CA GLN A 169 -7.51 19.03 1.56
C GLN A 169 -8.40 19.26 2.78
N ALA A 170 -9.68 19.60 2.59
CA ALA A 170 -10.65 19.69 3.67
C ALA A 170 -10.89 18.31 4.33
N ARG A 171 -11.26 17.30 3.53
CA ARG A 171 -11.56 15.95 4.02
C ARG A 171 -10.34 15.26 4.65
N ARG A 172 -9.13 15.51 4.14
CA ARG A 172 -7.86 15.05 4.75
C ARG A 172 -7.68 15.55 6.16
N VAL A 173 -8.03 16.81 6.45
CA VAL A 173 -7.93 17.38 7.81
C VAL A 173 -8.94 16.72 8.74
N GLU A 174 -10.16 16.48 8.27
CA GLU A 174 -11.19 15.75 9.02
C GLU A 174 -10.75 14.31 9.33
N LEU A 175 -10.33 13.54 8.32
CA LEU A 175 -9.83 12.17 8.47
C LEU A 175 -8.60 12.08 9.40
N MET A 176 -7.66 13.04 9.31
CA MET A 176 -6.52 13.11 10.24
C MET A 176 -6.96 13.41 11.68
N GLU A 177 -7.95 14.28 11.87
CA GLU A 177 -8.54 14.55 13.19
C GLU A 177 -9.33 13.37 13.75
N GLU A 178 -10.12 12.69 12.92
CA GLU A 178 -10.90 11.49 13.27
C GLU A 178 -9.96 10.36 13.68
N ASN A 179 -8.98 10.03 12.84
CA ASN A 179 -8.01 8.98 13.11
C ASN A 179 -7.06 9.30 14.30
N ALA A 180 -6.93 10.56 14.69
CA ALA A 180 -6.22 10.97 15.91
C ALA A 180 -7.06 10.82 17.19
N LYS A 181 -8.40 10.78 17.09
CA LYS A 181 -9.35 10.61 18.21
C LYS A 181 -9.64 9.13 18.47
N ASN A 182 -9.81 8.34 17.41
CA ASN A 182 -9.97 6.89 17.43
C ASN A 182 -9.28 6.29 16.20
N LEU A 183 -8.69 5.09 16.28
CA LEU A 183 -8.13 4.45 15.09
C LEU A 183 -9.27 4.08 14.12
N PHE A 184 -9.35 4.80 13.01
CA PHE A 184 -10.27 4.46 11.92
C PHE A 184 -9.55 3.50 10.97
N LEU A 185 -10.25 2.44 10.57
CA LEU A 185 -9.75 1.44 9.63
C LEU A 185 -10.74 1.37 8.46
N PRO A 186 -10.24 1.27 7.22
CA PRO A 186 -11.07 1.38 6.05
C PRO A 186 -11.79 0.04 5.81
N GLU A 187 -13.12 0.09 5.63
CA GLU A 187 -13.91 -1.08 5.27
C GLU A 187 -13.81 -1.35 3.75
N PRO A 188 -13.66 -2.62 3.32
CA PRO A 188 -13.74 -2.98 1.90
C PRO A 188 -15.15 -2.84 1.34
N THR A 189 -15.30 -2.16 0.20
CA THR A 189 -16.59 -1.78 -0.39
C THR A 189 -17.23 -2.92 -1.20
N THR A 190 -16.42 -3.70 -1.92
CA THR A 190 -16.84 -4.80 -2.82
C THR A 190 -16.49 -6.18 -2.26
N LEU A 191 -15.36 -6.31 -1.54
CA LEU A 191 -14.92 -7.57 -0.96
C LEU A 191 -15.63 -7.86 0.36
N HIS A 192 -16.67 -8.68 0.32
CA HIS A 192 -17.42 -9.15 1.49
C HIS A 192 -16.63 -10.10 2.41
N VAL A 193 -15.58 -9.58 3.05
CA VAL A 193 -14.80 -10.28 4.07
C VAL A 193 -15.51 -10.15 5.42
N ALA A 194 -15.77 -11.26 6.09
CA ALA A 194 -16.25 -11.26 7.48
C ALA A 194 -15.10 -10.84 8.42
N MET A 195 -14.92 -9.54 8.58
CA MET A 195 -14.06 -8.94 9.61
C MET A 195 -14.73 -9.05 10.98
N GLU A 196 -14.81 -10.27 11.52
CA GLU A 196 -15.30 -10.49 12.88
C GLU A 196 -14.39 -9.80 13.89
N ASP A 197 -14.95 -8.93 14.73
CA ASP A 197 -14.25 -8.32 15.87
C ASP A 197 -13.62 -9.41 16.75
N ARG A 198 -12.28 -9.46 16.75
CA ARG A 198 -11.51 -10.40 17.59
C ARG A 198 -11.42 -9.93 19.04
N ASP A 199 -12.56 -9.59 19.65
CA ASP A 199 -12.64 -9.26 21.07
C ASP A 199 -12.34 -10.50 21.94
N ALA A 200 -11.86 -10.23 23.16
CA ALA A 200 -10.99 -11.11 23.93
C ALA A 200 -11.68 -12.30 24.61
N SER A 201 -12.17 -13.26 23.82
CA SER A 201 -12.60 -14.59 24.31
C SER A 201 -11.41 -15.54 24.54
N ALA A 202 -10.47 -15.13 25.39
CA ALA A 202 -9.51 -16.06 25.99
C ALA A 202 -10.30 -17.17 26.73
N PRO A 203 -10.04 -18.47 26.48
CA PRO A 203 -10.83 -19.53 27.10
C PRO A 203 -10.56 -19.56 28.61
N GLU A 204 -11.55 -19.12 29.41
CA GLU A 204 -11.48 -19.23 30.87
C GLU A 204 -11.13 -20.67 31.26
N SER A 205 -10.01 -20.81 31.97
CA SER A 205 -9.58 -22.09 32.50
C SER A 205 -10.53 -22.52 33.61
N ARG A 206 -11.60 -23.23 33.24
CA ARG A 206 -12.62 -23.76 34.15
C ARG A 206 -11.99 -24.68 35.21
N ALA A 207 -11.59 -24.07 36.32
CA ALA A 207 -11.04 -24.72 37.49
C ALA A 207 -12.10 -25.66 38.08
N ARG A 208 -11.98 -26.96 37.79
CA ARG A 208 -13.00 -27.96 38.11
C ARG A 208 -12.96 -28.36 39.58
N GLY A 209 -13.30 -27.42 40.46
CA GLY A 209 -13.18 -27.52 41.91
C GLY A 209 -14.40 -28.10 42.63
N GLY A 210 -14.40 -29.42 42.84
CA GLY A 210 -15.25 -30.10 43.83
C GLY A 210 -16.61 -30.64 43.30
N ARG A 211 -17.32 -31.47 44.09
CA ARG A 211 -16.91 -32.14 45.34
C ARG A 211 -17.81 -33.36 45.63
N GLY A 212 -17.22 -34.42 46.19
CA GLY A 212 -17.92 -35.64 46.66
C GLY A 212 -18.34 -36.61 45.54
N GLU A 213 -18.61 -37.89 45.81
CA GLU A 213 -18.23 -38.74 46.95
C GLU A 213 -18.61 -40.19 46.59
N GLU A 214 -17.72 -41.19 46.70
CA GLU A 214 -18.04 -42.57 47.16
C GLU A 214 -16.84 -43.54 47.21
N ARG A 215 -16.43 -43.85 48.45
CA ARG A 215 -16.06 -45.16 49.04
C ARG A 215 -15.28 -46.21 48.21
N GLY A 216 -14.07 -46.52 48.70
CA GLY A 216 -13.35 -47.78 48.45
C GLY A 216 -11.88 -47.57 48.02
N GLY A 217 -10.83 -47.93 48.75
CA GLY A 217 -10.75 -48.54 50.09
C GLY A 217 -9.95 -49.85 50.11
N TRP A 218 -8.64 -49.76 50.39
CA TRP A 218 -7.72 -50.86 50.75
C TRP A 218 -6.54 -50.29 51.57
N ASP A 219 -5.88 -51.14 52.36
CA ASP A 219 -5.14 -50.75 53.58
C ASP A 219 -3.61 -50.53 53.47
N GLU A 220 -3.04 -50.09 54.60
CA GLU A 220 -1.63 -49.95 54.99
C GLU A 220 -0.64 -50.98 54.38
N ARG A 221 0.66 -50.67 54.12
CA ARG A 221 1.69 -50.52 55.18
C ARG A 221 3.09 -50.01 54.73
N GLU A 222 3.79 -49.46 55.74
CA GLU A 222 5.24 -49.54 56.05
C GLU A 222 6.36 -48.89 55.18
N SER A 223 6.95 -47.84 55.77
CA SER A 223 8.37 -47.78 56.23
C SER A 223 9.57 -47.72 55.25
N GLY A 224 10.36 -46.63 55.37
CA GLY A 224 11.85 -46.70 55.37
C GLY A 224 12.61 -45.92 54.28
N PRO A 225 13.66 -45.12 54.60
CA PRO A 225 14.45 -44.35 53.61
C PRO A 225 15.94 -44.75 53.46
N ALA A 226 16.47 -44.67 52.23
CA ALA A 226 17.90 -44.60 51.87
C ALA A 226 18.03 -43.73 50.59
N ARG A 227 18.95 -42.77 50.41
CA ARG A 227 20.43 -42.67 50.53
C ARG A 227 21.22 -43.32 49.37
N GLY A 228 21.87 -42.48 48.56
CA GLY A 228 22.80 -42.84 47.45
C GLY A 228 22.42 -42.11 46.16
N ALA A 229 23.13 -41.17 45.52
CA ALA A 229 24.53 -40.68 45.48
C ALA A 229 25.29 -41.10 44.20
N ARG A 230 26.10 -40.16 43.66
CA ARG A 230 26.81 -40.16 42.35
C ARG A 230 25.86 -39.92 41.15
N GLY A 231 26.20 -39.15 40.11
CA GLY A 231 27.35 -38.26 39.90
C GLY A 231 28.28 -38.69 38.76
N GLN A 232 28.41 -37.83 37.74
CA GLN A 232 29.55 -37.68 36.85
C GLN A 232 29.43 -36.33 36.13
N GLU A 233 30.56 -35.65 35.96
CA GLU A 233 30.71 -34.39 35.24
C GLU A 233 31.67 -34.68 34.07
N ASP A 234 31.28 -34.41 32.83
CA ASP A 234 32.14 -34.64 31.66
C ASP A 234 32.85 -33.36 31.23
N GLU A 235 34.19 -33.41 31.20
CA GLU A 235 35.02 -32.26 30.90
C GLU A 235 35.27 -32.06 29.39
N ARG A 236 34.89 -30.86 28.92
CA ARG A 236 35.55 -30.05 27.90
C ARG A 236 36.76 -30.68 27.19
N GLN A 237 36.56 -31.17 25.97
CA GLN A 237 37.61 -31.14 24.94
C GLN A 237 37.05 -30.69 23.60
N ASP A 238 37.35 -29.46 23.20
CA ASP A 238 37.36 -29.05 21.81
C ASP A 238 38.59 -28.17 21.57
N ARG A 239 39.35 -28.46 20.51
CA ARG A 239 40.68 -27.89 20.26
C ARG A 239 40.84 -27.63 18.77
N ARG A 240 40.94 -26.33 18.43
CA ARG A 240 41.12 -25.80 17.06
C ARG A 240 42.09 -26.63 16.21
N GLN A 241 41.76 -26.75 14.93
CA GLN A 241 42.78 -26.85 13.89
C GLN A 241 42.34 -26.06 12.65
N GLU A 242 43.21 -25.18 12.16
CA GLU A 242 42.97 -24.32 11.00
C GLU A 242 43.60 -24.99 9.76
N GLY A 243 42.85 -25.08 8.65
CA GLY A 243 43.20 -25.89 7.48
C GLY A 243 43.09 -25.13 6.16
N ARG A 244 44.07 -24.27 5.88
CA ARG A 244 44.16 -23.43 4.68
C ARG A 244 44.58 -24.24 3.45
N GLN A 245 43.84 -24.13 2.33
CA GLN A 245 44.43 -24.34 1.00
C GLN A 245 43.67 -23.59 -0.11
N GLU A 246 44.41 -22.99 -1.03
CA GLU A 246 43.91 -22.23 -2.19
C GLU A 246 44.07 -23.07 -3.47
N GLY A 247 43.10 -22.99 -4.40
CA GLY A 247 43.08 -23.80 -5.62
C GLY A 247 42.57 -23.02 -6.83
N ARG A 248 43.46 -22.32 -7.52
CA ARG A 248 43.17 -21.45 -8.67
C ARG A 248 43.17 -22.23 -9.99
N GLN A 249 42.11 -22.11 -10.79
CA GLN A 249 42.24 -22.17 -12.25
C GLN A 249 41.09 -21.48 -13.00
N GLU A 250 41.36 -21.04 -14.23
CA GLU A 250 40.51 -20.16 -15.03
C GLU A 250 40.04 -20.85 -16.32
N GLY A 251 38.87 -20.45 -16.81
CA GLY A 251 38.58 -20.38 -18.25
C GLY A 251 37.86 -21.57 -18.89
N ARG A 252 36.66 -21.31 -19.41
CA ARG A 252 36.34 -21.35 -20.85
C ARG A 252 34.90 -20.88 -21.10
N GLN A 253 34.71 -20.08 -22.16
CA GLN A 253 33.39 -19.77 -22.70
C GLN A 253 32.86 -20.98 -23.49
N GLU A 254 31.55 -21.24 -23.46
CA GLU A 254 30.73 -21.49 -24.66
C GLU A 254 29.25 -21.56 -24.24
N GLY A 255 28.35 -21.11 -25.12
CA GLY A 255 26.95 -20.91 -24.77
C GLY A 255 26.10 -22.19 -24.86
N ARG A 256 25.04 -22.27 -24.05
CA ARG A 256 23.98 -23.27 -24.24
C ARG A 256 22.60 -22.65 -24.09
N GLN A 257 21.88 -22.59 -25.20
CA GLN A 257 20.45 -22.25 -25.24
C GLN A 257 19.62 -23.43 -24.68
N GLY A 258 18.41 -23.12 -24.21
CA GLY A 258 17.35 -24.12 -24.01
C GLY A 258 17.51 -25.06 -22.81
N GLN A 259 16.99 -24.65 -21.66
CA GLN A 259 16.29 -25.54 -20.73
C GLN A 259 15.43 -24.71 -19.76
N GLU A 260 14.11 -24.78 -19.93
CA GLU A 260 13.14 -24.17 -19.02
C GLU A 260 13.08 -24.98 -17.72
N ALA A 261 13.95 -24.62 -16.78
CA ALA A 261 13.85 -25.13 -15.42
C ALA A 261 12.64 -24.47 -14.74
N GLN A 262 11.52 -25.20 -14.65
CA GLN A 262 10.33 -24.81 -13.92
C GLN A 262 10.71 -24.39 -12.49
N ARG A 263 10.55 -23.11 -12.20
CA ARG A 263 10.74 -22.49 -10.87
C ARG A 263 9.46 -21.73 -10.56
N GLY A 264 9.09 -21.72 -9.27
CA GLY A 264 7.74 -21.42 -8.82
C GLY A 264 7.31 -19.95 -8.91
N TRP A 265 6.32 -19.62 -8.07
CA TRP A 265 5.47 -18.42 -8.01
C TRP A 265 6.18 -17.06 -7.74
N HIS A 266 7.41 -16.88 -8.23
CA HIS A 266 8.23 -15.68 -8.14
C HIS A 266 8.82 -15.35 -9.52
N GLY A 267 7.92 -15.18 -10.50
CA GLY A 267 8.22 -14.58 -11.80
C GLY A 267 7.76 -13.13 -11.84
N ASP A 268 8.42 -12.33 -12.70
CA ASP A 268 8.09 -10.94 -13.04
C ASP A 268 6.58 -10.61 -12.94
N PRO A 269 6.14 -9.74 -12.00
CA PRO A 269 4.72 -9.48 -11.78
C PRO A 269 4.05 -8.81 -12.97
N LYS A 270 4.79 -8.01 -13.77
CA LYS A 270 4.24 -7.35 -14.96
C LYS A 270 3.84 -8.38 -16.02
N ARG A 271 4.58 -9.49 -16.12
CA ARG A 271 4.21 -10.65 -16.96
C ARG A 271 3.00 -11.41 -16.44
N HIS A 272 2.75 -11.43 -15.13
CA HIS A 272 1.53 -12.05 -14.58
C HIS A 272 0.29 -11.20 -14.88
N ALA A 273 0.34 -9.88 -14.70
CA ALA A 273 -0.75 -8.98 -15.11
C ALA A 273 -1.02 -9.06 -16.62
N GLU A 274 0.03 -8.97 -17.45
CA GLU A 274 -0.08 -9.06 -18.92
C GLU A 274 -0.62 -10.43 -19.40
N ALA A 275 -0.24 -11.54 -18.73
CA ALA A 275 -0.77 -12.87 -19.02
C ALA A 275 -2.23 -13.04 -18.59
N SER A 276 -2.64 -12.43 -17.47
CA SER A 276 -4.04 -12.38 -17.05
C SER A 276 -4.88 -11.66 -18.09
N ARG A 277 -4.54 -10.41 -18.47
CA ARG A 277 -5.31 -9.60 -19.43
C ARG A 277 -5.48 -10.35 -20.77
N ARG A 278 -4.41 -10.93 -21.33
CA ARG A 278 -4.46 -11.78 -22.55
C ARG A 278 -5.30 -13.07 -22.41
N GLY A 279 -5.45 -13.61 -21.20
CA GLY A 279 -6.21 -14.83 -20.92
C GLY A 279 -7.74 -14.69 -21.01
N TRP A 280 -8.25 -13.45 -21.03
CA TRP A 280 -9.66 -13.12 -21.20
C TRP A 280 -10.02 -12.77 -22.65
N GLU A 281 -9.13 -12.10 -23.38
CA GLU A 281 -9.37 -11.65 -24.77
C GLU A 281 -9.62 -12.80 -25.76
N HIS A 282 -9.01 -13.97 -25.54
CA HIS A 282 -9.16 -15.15 -26.40
C HIS A 282 -10.35 -16.06 -26.01
N ARG A 283 -11.42 -15.48 -25.45
CA ARG A 283 -12.62 -16.23 -25.01
C ARG A 283 -13.95 -15.54 -25.37
N ARG A 284 -14.05 -15.05 -26.61
CA ARG A 284 -15.30 -14.66 -27.28
C ARG A 284 -15.32 -15.22 -28.70
#